data_AF-A0A954KZE4-F1
#
_entry.id   AF-A0A954KZE4-F1
#
_cell.length_a   1.000
_cell.length_b   1.000
_cell.length_c   1.000
_cell.angle_alpha   90.00
_cell.angle_beta   90.00
_cell.angle_gamma   90.00
#
_symmetry.space_group_name_H-M   'P 1'
#
loop_
_entity.id
_entity.type
_entity.pdbx_description
1 polymer ?
#
loop_
_entity_poly.entity_id
_entity_poly.type
_entity_poly.pdbx_seq_one_letter_code
_entity_poly.pdbx_strand_id
1 'polypeptide(L)'
;MAKPRLSRAFAIHLASVRSPIAAGEEWTRLAAELDLDPSIGQLLPQRIEVPGSGVYYRVEGGPFATRAEAAAACAPLADAGQYCAVVGLED
;
A
#
# COMPACT_ATOMS: atom_id res chain seq x y z
N MET A 1 27.79 -1.67 -11.60
CA MET A 1 26.47 -2.10 -12.13
C MET A 1 25.50 -0.97 -11.86
N ALA A 2 24.93 -0.34 -12.89
CA ALA A 2 23.93 0.71 -12.69
C ALA A 2 22.62 0.07 -12.19
N LYS A 3 22.07 0.56 -11.08
CA LYS A 3 20.69 0.24 -10.67
C LYS A 3 19.76 0.78 -11.77
N PRO A 4 18.91 -0.04 -12.41
CA PRO A 4 17.89 0.48 -13.31
C PRO A 4 17.09 1.54 -12.57
N ARG A 5 16.90 2.73 -13.15
CA ARG A 5 15.95 3.70 -12.61
C ARG A 5 14.56 3.13 -12.87
N LEU A 6 13.94 2.57 -11.84
CA LEU A 6 12.59 2.06 -11.92
C LEU A 6 11.67 3.21 -12.34
N SER A 7 10.83 2.92 -13.33
CA SER A 7 9.68 3.75 -13.69
C SER A 7 8.92 4.10 -12.42
N ARG A 8 8.64 5.40 -12.19
CA ARG A 8 7.82 5.86 -11.06
C ARG A 8 6.52 5.06 -11.03
N ALA A 9 6.34 4.24 -10.00
CA ALA A 9 5.14 3.46 -9.78
C ALA A 9 4.40 3.98 -8.55
N PHE A 10 3.13 3.63 -8.44
CA PHE A 10 2.26 4.04 -7.33
C PHE A 10 1.68 2.82 -6.64
N ALA A 11 1.25 3.00 -5.40
CA ALA A 11 0.52 2.00 -4.63
C ALA A 11 -0.64 2.65 -3.87
N ILE A 12 -1.57 1.81 -3.43
CA ILE A 12 -2.53 2.16 -2.39
C ILE A 12 -1.95 1.73 -1.04
N HIS A 13 -2.07 2.58 -0.02
CA HIS A 13 -1.68 2.32 1.36
C HIS A 13 -2.95 2.23 2.21
N LEU A 14 -3.14 1.07 2.85
CA LEU A 14 -4.36 0.75 3.58
C LEU A 14 -4.18 0.75 5.10
N ALA A 15 -2.97 0.41 5.58
CA ALA A 15 -2.67 0.41 7.00
C ALA A 15 -1.16 0.46 7.28
N SER A 16 -0.79 0.79 8.51
CA SER A 16 0.58 0.70 9.02
C SER A 16 0.60 -0.13 10.31
N VAL A 17 1.36 -1.23 10.32
CA VAL A 17 1.40 -2.20 11.44
C VAL A 17 2.78 -2.27 12.08
N ARG A 18 2.89 -2.92 13.24
CA ARG A 18 4.12 -2.94 14.06
C ARG A 18 5.14 -4.00 13.69
N SER A 19 4.82 -4.96 12.81
CA SER A 19 5.74 -6.01 12.41
C SER A 19 5.57 -6.36 10.93
N PRO A 20 6.61 -6.90 10.27
CA PRO A 20 6.53 -7.28 8.87
C PRO A 20 5.59 -8.48 8.65
N ILE A 21 5.51 -9.40 9.63
CA ILE A 21 4.60 -10.56 9.58
C ILE A 21 3.14 -10.07 9.63
N ALA A 22 2.84 -9.15 10.55
CA ALA A 22 1.51 -8.58 10.69
C ALA A 22 1.05 -7.84 9.43
N ALA A 23 1.96 -7.37 8.58
CA ALA A 23 1.58 -6.67 7.35
C ALA A 23 0.95 -7.64 6.34
N GLY A 24 1.42 -8.90 6.27
CA GLY A 24 0.80 -9.94 5.46
C GLY A 24 -0.57 -10.35 5.98
N GLU A 25 -0.68 -10.59 7.28
CA GLU A 25 -1.95 -10.93 7.94
C GLU A 25 -2.99 -9.82 7.77
N GLU A 26 -2.56 -8.57 7.96
CA GLU A 26 -3.41 -7.39 7.82
C GLU A 26 -3.84 -7.16 6.37
N TRP A 27 -2.96 -7.43 5.39
CA TRP A 27 -3.35 -7.42 3.98
C TRP A 27 -4.47 -8.42 3.71
N THR A 28 -4.32 -9.68 4.14
CA THR A 28 -5.35 -10.71 3.93
C THR A 28 -6.69 -10.29 4.54
N ARG A 29 -6.67 -9.74 5.76
CA ARG A 29 -7.86 -9.24 6.44
C ARG A 29 -8.51 -8.09 5.67
N LEU A 30 -7.75 -7.05 5.34
CA LEU A 30 -8.25 -5.86 4.66
C LEU A 30 -8.72 -6.17 3.24
N ALA A 31 -8.01 -7.02 2.49
CA ALA A 31 -8.43 -7.41 1.15
C ALA A 31 -9.80 -8.09 1.14
N ALA A 32 -10.09 -8.90 2.15
CA ALA A 32 -11.39 -9.55 2.31
C ALA A 32 -12.47 -8.58 2.83
N GLU A 33 -12.17 -7.77 3.85
CA GLU A 33 -13.14 -6.84 4.44
C GLU A 33 -13.53 -5.69 3.50
N LEU A 34 -12.59 -5.24 2.67
CA LEU A 34 -12.77 -4.14 1.73
C LEU A 34 -13.21 -4.59 0.34
N ASP A 35 -13.36 -5.91 0.11
CA ASP A 35 -13.66 -6.51 -1.19
C ASP A 35 -12.75 -5.96 -2.31
N LEU A 36 -11.43 -5.98 -2.05
CA LEU A 36 -10.46 -5.44 -3.01
C LEU A 36 -10.48 -6.24 -4.31
N ASP A 37 -10.28 -5.54 -5.44
CA ASP A 37 -10.09 -6.18 -6.74
C ASP A 37 -8.97 -7.24 -6.63
N PRO A 38 -9.25 -8.52 -6.94
CA PRO A 38 -8.28 -9.61 -6.82
C PRO A 38 -7.01 -9.44 -7.67
N SER A 39 -7.02 -8.54 -8.66
CA SER A 39 -5.84 -8.19 -9.45
C SER A 39 -4.85 -7.29 -8.69
N ILE A 40 -5.28 -6.64 -7.61
CA ILE A 40 -4.42 -5.84 -6.74
C ILE A 40 -3.74 -6.79 -5.76
N GLY A 41 -2.45 -7.03 -5.97
CA GLY A 41 -1.62 -7.84 -5.07
C GLY A 41 -0.98 -7.01 -3.96
N GLN A 42 -0.66 -7.67 -2.84
CA GLN A 42 0.15 -7.08 -1.79
C GLN A 42 1.57 -6.79 -2.30
N LEU A 43 2.10 -5.62 -1.95
CA LEU A 43 3.51 -5.29 -2.12
C LEU A 43 4.34 -5.73 -0.91
N LEU A 44 5.66 -5.80 -1.10
CA LEU A 44 6.58 -6.05 0.03
C LEU A 44 6.39 -4.96 1.10
N PRO A 45 6.20 -5.32 2.38
CA PRO A 45 5.95 -4.34 3.42
C PRO A 45 7.09 -3.32 3.55
N GLN A 46 6.78 -2.05 3.29
CA GLN A 46 7.76 -0.98 3.42
C GLN A 46 7.95 -0.59 4.89
N ARG A 47 9.18 -0.75 5.42
CA ARG A 47 9.54 -0.26 6.75
C ARG A 47 9.63 1.26 6.74
N ILE A 48 8.90 1.91 7.62
CA ILE A 48 8.99 3.35 7.87
C ILE A 48 9.26 3.62 9.35
N GLU A 49 10.01 4.68 9.61
CA GLU A 49 10.22 5.20 10.95
C GLU A 49 9.42 6.48 11.13
N VAL A 50 8.53 6.49 12.11
CA VAL A 50 7.68 7.63 12.43
C VAL A 50 8.26 8.30 13.67
N PRO A 51 8.79 9.53 13.56
CA PRO A 51 9.38 10.25 14.70
C PRO A 51 8.43 10.29 15.90
N GLY A 52 8.93 9.91 17.07
CA GLY A 52 8.15 9.83 18.31
C GLY A 52 7.16 8.66 18.41
N SER A 53 6.93 7.91 17.33
CA SER A 53 5.98 6.77 17.30
C SER A 53 6.65 5.42 17.02
N GLY A 54 7.89 5.41 16.53
CA GLY A 54 8.70 4.21 16.28
C GLY A 54 8.53 3.65 14.87
N VAL A 55 8.84 2.37 14.72
CA VAL A 55 8.85 1.69 13.41
C VAL A 55 7.47 1.12 13.08
N TYR A 56 7.10 1.23 11.81
CA TYR A 56 5.92 0.62 11.21
C TYR A 56 6.26 -0.04 9.87
N TYR A 57 5.37 -0.92 9.43
CA TYR A 57 5.42 -1.59 8.15
C TYR A 57 4.12 -1.27 7.43
N ARG A 58 4.22 -0.69 6.23
CA ARG A 58 3.06 -0.33 5.44
C ARG A 58 2.43 -1.57 4.81
N VAL A 59 1.11 -1.58 4.80
CA VAL A 59 0.27 -2.52 4.08
C VAL A 59 -0.15 -1.83 2.79
N GLU A 60 0.49 -2.23 1.69
CA GLU A 60 0.36 -1.58 0.39
C GLU A 60 -0.07 -2.58 -0.70
N GLY A 61 -0.87 -2.11 -1.65
CA GLY A 61 -1.31 -2.87 -2.82
C GLY A 61 -0.96 -2.19 -4.14
N GLY A 62 -0.64 -2.97 -5.18
CA GLY A 62 -0.26 -2.46 -6.52
C GLY A 62 0.73 -3.39 -7.24
N PRO A 63 1.64 -2.87 -8.10
CA PRO A 63 1.87 -1.45 -8.42
C PRO A 63 0.93 -0.92 -9.52
N PHE A 64 0.65 0.38 -9.47
CA PHE A 64 -0.06 1.12 -10.50
C PHE A 64 0.92 1.94 -11.35
N ALA A 65 0.67 2.08 -12.65
CA ALA A 65 1.54 2.84 -13.54
C ALA A 65 1.38 4.35 -13.33
N THR A 66 0.19 4.79 -12.91
CA THR A 66 -0.09 6.20 -12.67
C THR A 66 -0.74 6.46 -11.31
N ARG A 67 -0.57 7.69 -10.82
CA ARG A 67 -1.27 8.16 -9.61
C ARG A 67 -2.79 8.09 -9.78
N ALA A 68 -3.28 8.31 -10.99
CA ALA A 68 -4.72 8.30 -11.30
C ALA A 68 -5.31 6.89 -11.18
N GLU A 69 -4.60 5.87 -11.65
CA GLU A 69 -5.00 4.45 -11.48
C GLU A 69 -5.06 4.07 -10.01
N ALA A 70 -4.03 4.41 -9.23
CA ALA A 70 -4.03 4.16 -7.77
C ALA A 70 -5.16 4.93 -7.06
N ALA A 71 -5.44 6.16 -7.49
CA ALA A 71 -6.54 6.95 -6.93
C ALA A 71 -7.92 6.34 -7.26
N ALA A 72 -8.09 5.80 -8.47
CA ALA A 72 -9.31 5.10 -8.87
C ALA A 72 -9.51 3.83 -8.02
N ALA A 73 -8.45 3.10 -7.69
CA ALA A 73 -8.52 1.98 -6.76
C ALA A 73 -8.89 2.39 -5.33
N CYS A 74 -8.44 3.58 -4.86
CA CYS A 74 -8.84 4.10 -3.54
C CYS A 74 -10.26 4.66 -3.48
N ALA A 75 -10.84 5.11 -4.59
CA ALA A 75 -12.08 5.89 -4.58
C ALA A 75 -13.27 5.13 -3.92
N PRO A 76 -13.55 3.86 -4.25
CA PRO A 76 -14.65 3.13 -3.61
C PRO A 76 -14.47 2.97 -2.09
N LEU A 77 -13.22 2.84 -1.64
CA LEU A 77 -12.89 2.70 -0.22
C LEU A 77 -13.13 4.01 0.52
N ALA A 78 -12.68 5.13 -0.06
CA ALA A 78 -12.91 6.46 0.49
C ALA A 78 -14.41 6.81 0.56
N ASP A 79 -15.19 6.45 -0.48
CA ASP A 79 -16.64 6.63 -0.51
C ASP A 79 -17.35 5.82 0.58
N ALA A 80 -16.78 4.67 0.96
CA ALA A 80 -17.23 3.83 2.08
C ALA A 80 -16.66 4.27 3.45
N GLY A 81 -15.97 5.41 3.53
CA GLY A 81 -15.35 5.95 4.75
C GLY A 81 -14.12 5.17 5.23
N GLN A 82 -13.57 4.30 4.40
CA GLN A 82 -12.38 3.52 4.70
C GLN A 82 -11.12 4.32 4.37
N TYR A 83 -10.06 4.07 5.14
CA TYR A 83 -8.77 4.71 4.86
C TYR A 83 -8.11 4.09 3.63
N CYS A 84 -7.74 4.94 2.67
CA CYS A 84 -6.88 4.59 1.56
C CYS A 84 -6.08 5.83 1.13
N ALA A 85 -4.76 5.68 0.99
CA ALA A 85 -3.89 6.75 0.52
C ALA A 85 -3.07 6.31 -0.68
N VAL A 86 -2.91 7.18 -1.69
CA VAL A 86 -2.00 6.93 -2.81
C VAL A 86 -0.58 7.32 -2.42
N VAL A 87 0.35 6.38 -2.55
CA VAL A 87 1.78 6.58 -2.28
C VAL A 87 2.62 6.33 -3.53
N GLY A 88 3.76 7.03 -3.64
CA GLY A 88 4.76 6.75 -4.66
C GLY A 88 5.70 5.64 -4.19
N LEU A 89 5.98 4.68 -5.06
CA LEU A 89 7.03 3.69 -4.87
C LEU A 89 8.32 4.29 -5.40
N GLU A 90 9.05 4.99 -4.53
CA GLU A 90 10.42 5.43 -4.78
C GLU A 90 11.35 4.48 -4.01
N ASP A 91 12.46 4.05 -4.65
CA ASP A 91 13.46 3.13 -4.08
C ASP A 91 14.10 3.64 -2.78
#